data_AF-A0A088T0J5-F1
#
_entry.id   AF-A0A088T0J5-F1
#
_cell.length_a   1.000
_cell.length_b   1.000
_cell.length_c   1.000
_cell.angle_alpha   90.00
_cell.angle_beta   90.00
_cell.angle_gamma   90.00
#
_symmetry.space_group_name_H-M   'P 1'
#
loop_
_entity.id
_entity.type
_entity.pdbx_description
1 polymer ?
#
loop_
_entity_poly.entity_id
_entity_poly.type
_entity_poly.pdbx_seq_one_letter_code
_entity_poly.pdbx_strand_id
1 'polypeptide(L)'
;MWKNIEYNEYIFSEWVVSIGIRIVEKAKTRQKIIEATEYLIKRKGFVKISSKEISKECDVSQGSIFLHFNTKYGLLMTILESNIESLENDLKQQCTADCSQELLIKNFLEVLNSYEDILARIYRDHSYLENDLKKKVDNLEIFMKNLIFDNYKKNSKETLGIVDSFIAIDAFLSQIKDYLMSKETFTSSNSVLRQRRGRILKLYKILFAS
;
A
#
# COMPACT_ATOMS: atom_id res chain seq x y z
N MET A 1 -30.32 52.30 6.89
CA MET A 1 -29.63 52.61 5.63
C MET A 1 -28.70 51.45 5.31
N TRP A 2 -29.13 50.52 4.44
CA TRP A 2 -28.23 49.53 3.87
C TRP A 2 -27.42 50.24 2.78
N LYS A 3 -26.10 50.38 2.96
CA LYS A 3 -25.24 50.90 1.90
C LYS A 3 -25.22 49.87 0.77
N ASN A 4 -25.57 50.30 -0.44
CA ASN A 4 -25.35 49.54 -1.67
C ASN A 4 -23.89 49.10 -1.71
N ILE A 5 -23.65 47.78 -1.62
CA ILE A 5 -22.36 47.19 -1.92
C ILE A 5 -22.36 47.03 -3.44
N GLU A 6 -21.67 47.92 -4.15
CA GLU A 6 -21.42 47.75 -5.59
C GLU A 6 -20.61 46.46 -5.80
N TYR A 7 -21.19 45.51 -6.52
CA TYR A 7 -20.52 44.28 -6.90
C TYR A 7 -19.48 44.58 -7.98
N ASN A 8 -18.21 44.41 -7.64
CA ASN A 8 -17.09 44.57 -8.56
C ASN A 8 -16.66 43.18 -9.08
N GLU A 9 -17.05 42.86 -10.32
CA GLU A 9 -16.68 41.61 -11.01
C GLU A 9 -15.17 41.38 -11.06
N TYR A 10 -14.38 42.45 -11.17
CA TYR A 10 -12.92 42.36 -11.23
C TYR A 10 -12.35 41.88 -9.88
N ILE A 11 -12.78 42.47 -8.76
CA ILE A 11 -12.37 42.06 -7.41
C ILE A 11 -12.83 40.62 -7.11
N PHE A 12 -14.04 40.25 -7.53
CA PHE A 12 -14.53 38.87 -7.38
C PHE A 12 -13.66 37.88 -8.18
N SER A 13 -13.28 38.23 -9.41
CA SER A 13 -12.42 37.38 -10.26
C SER A 13 -11.01 37.20 -9.67
N GLU A 14 -10.37 38.27 -9.18
CA GLU A 14 -9.05 38.20 -8.53
C GLU A 14 -9.10 37.36 -7.25
N TRP A 15 -10.17 37.49 -6.47
CA TRP A 15 -10.36 36.71 -5.25
C TRP A 15 -10.53 35.21 -5.55
N VAL A 16 -11.33 34.87 -6.57
CA VAL A 16 -11.52 33.48 -7.03
C VAL A 16 -10.20 32.88 -7.53
N VAL A 17 -9.42 33.63 -8.31
CA VAL A 17 -8.09 33.20 -8.79
C VAL A 17 -7.12 32.98 -7.62
N SER A 18 -7.07 33.91 -6.67
CA SER A 18 -6.22 33.82 -5.48
C SER A 18 -6.56 32.61 -4.61
N ILE A 19 -7.85 32.31 -4.43
CA ILE A 19 -8.30 31.09 -3.73
C ILE A 19 -7.85 29.84 -4.49
N GLY A 20 -8.03 29.81 -5.81
CA GLY A 20 -7.61 28.70 -6.66
C GLY A 20 -6.11 28.41 -6.50
N ILE A 21 -5.27 29.45 -6.54
CA ILE A 21 -3.82 29.33 -6.34
C ILE A 21 -3.51 28.74 -4.96
N ARG A 22 -4.13 29.26 -3.89
CA ARG A 22 -3.92 28.76 -2.52
C ARG A 22 -4.33 27.30 -2.34
N ILE A 23 -5.43 26.86 -2.96
CA ILE A 23 -5.86 25.45 -2.93
C ILE A 23 -4.81 24.57 -3.61
N VAL A 24 -4.31 24.97 -4.77
CA VAL A 24 -3.29 24.22 -5.51
C VAL A 24 -1.97 24.16 -4.74
N GLU A 25 -1.52 25.26 -4.14
CA GLU A 25 -0.31 25.30 -3.31
C GLU A 25 -0.45 24.41 -2.07
N LYS A 26 -1.61 24.44 -1.42
CA LYS A 26 -1.92 23.55 -0.28
C LYS A 26 -1.88 22.08 -0.71
N ALA A 27 -2.44 21.73 -1.86
CA ALA A 27 -2.40 20.37 -2.39
C ALA A 27 -0.97 19.91 -2.73
N LYS A 28 -0.17 20.76 -3.39
CA LYS A 28 1.24 20.49 -3.71
C LYS A 28 2.07 20.27 -2.45
N THR A 29 1.87 21.10 -1.42
CA THR A 29 2.59 20.97 -0.14
C THR A 29 2.22 19.65 0.55
N ARG A 30 0.91 19.32 0.58
CA ARG A 30 0.42 18.05 1.12
C ARG A 30 1.07 16.85 0.42
N GLN A 31 1.17 16.89 -0.90
CA GLN A 31 1.78 15.83 -1.71
C GLN A 31 3.29 15.70 -1.45
N LYS A 32 4.01 16.83 -1.38
CA LYS A 32 5.44 16.86 -1.04
C LYS A 32 5.73 16.21 0.32
N ILE A 33 4.86 16.44 1.30
CA ILE A 33 4.98 15.81 2.63
C ILE A 33 4.79 14.29 2.54
N ILE A 34 3.81 13.82 1.75
CA ILE A 34 3.55 12.39 1.54
C ILE A 34 4.77 11.71 0.91
N GLU A 35 5.26 12.23 -0.21
CA GLU A 35 6.37 11.64 -0.96
C GLU A 35 7.65 11.56 -0.13
N ALA A 36 7.99 12.63 0.59
CA ALA A 36 9.13 12.65 1.50
C ALA A 36 8.98 11.63 2.63
N THR A 37 7.77 11.48 3.17
CA THR A 37 7.52 10.53 4.26
C THR A 37 7.56 9.09 3.76
N GLU A 38 7.00 8.80 2.59
CA GLU A 38 7.11 7.48 1.94
C GLU A 38 8.57 7.09 1.72
N TYR A 39 9.40 8.02 1.24
CA TYR A 39 10.83 7.81 1.08
C TYR A 39 11.51 7.44 2.40
N LEU A 40 11.17 8.14 3.50
CA LEU A 40 11.69 7.82 4.82
C LEU A 40 11.20 6.46 5.35
N ILE A 41 9.93 6.10 5.14
CA ILE A 41 9.35 4.80 5.54
C ILE A 41 10.10 3.65 4.89
N LYS A 42 10.36 3.74 3.57
CA LYS A 42 11.11 2.72 2.83
C LYS A 42 12.49 2.50 3.45
N ARG A 43 13.18 3.57 3.85
CA ARG A 43 14.56 3.52 4.38
C ARG A 43 14.67 3.14 5.86
N LYS A 44 13.79 3.65 6.72
CA LYS A 44 13.96 3.58 8.19
C LYS A 44 12.86 2.79 8.91
N GLY A 45 11.77 2.45 8.21
CA GLY A 45 10.54 1.98 8.83
C GLY A 45 9.80 3.11 9.56
N PHE A 46 8.53 2.90 9.91
CA PHE A 46 7.70 4.00 10.41
C PHE A 46 7.95 4.33 11.89
N VAL A 47 8.39 3.35 12.68
CA VAL A 47 8.61 3.51 14.13
C VAL A 47 9.71 4.54 14.39
N LYS A 48 10.78 4.55 13.56
CA LYS A 48 11.99 5.35 13.79
C LYS A 48 11.94 6.78 13.26
N ILE A 49 10.95 7.14 12.44
CA ILE A 49 10.90 8.45 11.78
C ILE A 49 10.40 9.52 12.76
N SER A 50 11.03 10.69 12.84
CA SER A 50 10.52 11.83 13.60
C SER A 50 9.85 12.90 12.71
N SER A 51 8.96 13.71 13.26
CA SER A 51 8.38 14.88 12.56
C SER A 51 9.46 15.87 12.13
N LYS A 52 10.55 15.99 12.90
CA LYS A 52 11.72 16.81 12.56
C LYS A 52 12.45 16.28 11.32
N GLU A 53 12.59 14.97 11.19
CA GLU A 53 13.18 14.37 9.99
C GLU A 53 12.30 14.54 8.76
N ILE A 54 10.98 14.35 8.89
CA ILE A 54 10.04 14.59 7.79
C ILE A 54 10.13 16.05 7.34
N SER A 55 10.06 16.99 8.30
CA SER A 55 10.19 18.43 8.07
C SER A 55 11.45 18.79 7.30
N LYS A 56 12.59 18.18 7.66
CA LYS A 56 13.86 18.38 6.96
C LYS A 56 13.84 17.79 5.55
N GLU A 57 13.23 16.62 5.37
CA GLU A 57 13.19 15.92 4.07
C GLU A 57 12.29 16.64 3.06
N CYS A 58 11.13 17.15 3.49
CA CYS A 58 10.21 17.87 2.62
C CYS A 58 10.43 19.39 2.59
N ASP A 59 11.40 19.93 3.34
CA ASP A 59 11.65 21.38 3.46
C ASP A 59 10.37 22.16 3.78
N VAL A 60 9.66 21.72 4.83
CA VAL A 60 8.41 22.30 5.32
C VAL A 60 8.45 22.31 6.84
N SER A 61 7.90 23.34 7.48
CA SER A 61 7.89 23.41 8.95
C SER A 61 7.08 22.27 9.59
N GLN A 62 7.43 21.86 10.82
CA GLN A 62 6.64 20.87 11.55
C GLN A 62 5.18 21.32 11.76
N GLY A 63 4.95 22.62 11.99
CA GLY A 63 3.61 23.18 12.13
C GLY A 63 2.77 23.03 10.87
N SER A 64 3.38 23.24 9.70
CA SER A 64 2.73 23.00 8.41
C SER A 64 2.36 21.53 8.21
N ILE A 65 3.23 20.58 8.61
CA ILE A 65 2.90 19.15 8.56
C ILE A 65 1.67 18.84 9.43
N PHE A 66 1.64 19.33 10.66
CA PHE A 66 0.50 19.11 11.57
C PHE A 66 -0.78 19.79 11.08
N LEU A 67 -0.69 20.91 10.34
CA LEU A 67 -1.85 21.53 9.70
C LEU A 67 -2.50 20.61 8.64
N HIS A 68 -1.72 19.78 7.97
CA HIS A 68 -2.21 18.88 6.92
C HIS A 68 -2.68 17.51 7.44
N PHE A 69 -2.04 16.99 8.49
CA PHE A 69 -2.22 15.59 8.91
C PHE A 69 -2.54 15.41 10.40
N ASN A 70 -2.64 16.52 11.15
CA ASN A 70 -2.91 16.59 12.59
C ASN A 70 -1.79 15.99 13.47
N THR A 71 -1.33 14.78 13.19
CA THR A 71 -0.26 14.07 13.93
C THR A 71 0.69 13.34 12.99
N LYS A 72 1.89 12.98 13.47
CA LYS A 72 2.81 12.08 12.75
C LYS A 72 2.12 10.76 12.40
N TYR A 73 1.38 10.19 13.36
CA TYR A 73 0.65 8.94 13.15
C TYR A 73 -0.43 9.09 12.07
N GLY A 74 -1.19 10.19 12.07
CA GLY A 74 -2.20 10.45 11.02
C GLY A 74 -1.59 10.53 9.61
N LEU A 75 -0.41 11.13 9.46
CA LEU A 75 0.34 11.13 8.20
C LEU A 75 0.76 9.71 7.78
N LEU A 76 1.34 8.94 8.71
CA LEU A 76 1.74 7.55 8.43
C LEU A 76 0.54 6.69 8.05
N MET A 77 -0.59 6.81 8.75
CA MET A 77 -1.83 6.08 8.46
C MET A 77 -2.34 6.43 7.06
N THR A 78 -2.41 7.72 6.72
CA THR A 78 -2.83 8.19 5.37
C THR A 78 -2.02 7.50 4.26
N ILE A 79 -0.71 7.38 4.44
CA ILE A 79 0.19 6.77 3.47
C ILE A 79 -0.06 5.26 3.39
N LEU A 80 -0.10 4.57 4.53
CA LEU A 80 -0.27 3.12 4.58
C LEU A 80 -1.63 2.69 4.03
N GLU A 81 -2.69 3.41 4.37
CA GLU A 81 -4.04 3.17 3.85
C GLU A 81 -4.09 3.35 2.34
N SER A 82 -3.55 4.45 1.81
CA SER A 82 -3.51 4.67 0.36
C SER A 82 -2.72 3.59 -0.38
N ASN A 83 -1.64 3.09 0.21
CA ASN A 83 -0.85 2.01 -0.38
C ASN A 83 -1.58 0.66 -0.34
N ILE A 84 -2.27 0.33 0.75
CA ILE A 84 -3.10 -0.88 0.87
C ILE A 84 -4.24 -0.85 -0.16
N GLU A 85 -4.92 0.29 -0.28
CA GLU A 85 -6.03 0.46 -1.23
C GLU A 85 -5.54 0.35 -2.69
N SER A 86 -4.40 0.95 -3.01
CA SER A 86 -3.79 0.85 -4.35
C SER A 86 -3.39 -0.59 -4.68
N LEU A 87 -2.76 -1.29 -3.72
CA LEU A 87 -2.41 -2.70 -3.86
C LEU A 87 -3.65 -3.58 -4.08
N GLU A 88 -4.70 -3.41 -3.28
CA GLU A 88 -5.95 -4.17 -3.44
C GLU A 88 -6.57 -3.92 -4.82
N ASN A 89 -6.57 -2.67 -5.30
CA ASN A 89 -7.07 -2.32 -6.63
C ASN A 89 -6.24 -2.95 -7.75
N ASP A 90 -4.92 -2.91 -7.68
CA ASP A 90 -4.03 -3.51 -8.68
C ASP A 90 -4.20 -5.03 -8.71
N LEU A 91 -4.35 -5.67 -7.55
CA LEU A 91 -4.67 -7.09 -7.47
C LEU A 91 -6.02 -7.39 -8.15
N LYS A 92 -7.09 -6.61 -7.88
CA LYS A 92 -8.39 -6.79 -8.54
C LYS A 92 -8.33 -6.63 -10.06
N GLN A 93 -7.53 -5.68 -10.54
CA GLN A 93 -7.43 -5.39 -11.97
C GLN A 93 -6.60 -6.44 -12.72
N GLN A 94 -5.53 -6.93 -12.10
CA GLN A 94 -4.55 -7.78 -12.77
C GLN A 94 -4.73 -9.27 -12.48
N CYS A 95 -5.42 -9.63 -11.39
CA CYS A 95 -5.65 -11.01 -10.99
C CYS A 95 -7.15 -11.29 -11.03
N THR A 96 -7.57 -12.23 -11.87
CA THR A 96 -8.97 -12.62 -11.99
C THR A 96 -9.12 -14.13 -11.80
N ALA A 97 -10.29 -14.56 -11.31
CA ALA A 97 -10.59 -15.99 -11.20
C ALA A 97 -10.65 -16.69 -12.58
N ASP A 98 -10.81 -15.92 -13.66
CA ASP A 98 -11.04 -16.42 -15.01
C ASP A 98 -9.76 -16.69 -15.80
N CYS A 99 -8.62 -16.17 -15.33
CA CYS A 99 -7.34 -16.44 -15.96
C CYS A 99 -6.75 -17.79 -15.53
N SER A 100 -5.80 -18.32 -16.30
CA SER A 100 -5.09 -19.54 -15.90
C SER A 100 -4.31 -19.33 -14.59
N GLN A 101 -4.11 -20.40 -13.82
CA GLN A 101 -3.34 -20.34 -12.58
C GLN A 101 -1.91 -19.80 -12.79
N GLU A 102 -1.29 -20.12 -13.93
CA GLU A 102 0.04 -19.61 -14.29
C GLU A 102 0.04 -18.10 -14.52
N LEU A 103 -1.00 -17.56 -15.17
CA LEU A 103 -1.13 -16.12 -15.37
C LEU A 103 -1.47 -15.42 -14.07
N LEU A 104 -2.36 -15.99 -13.25
CA LEU A 104 -2.70 -15.47 -11.93
C LEU A 104 -1.43 -15.30 -11.08
N ILE A 105 -0.65 -16.38 -10.91
CA ILE A 105 0.51 -16.33 -10.02
C ILE A 105 1.61 -15.40 -10.55
N LYS A 106 1.74 -15.28 -11.88
CA LYS A 106 2.64 -14.32 -12.50
C LYS A 106 2.25 -12.90 -12.13
N ASN A 107 1.00 -12.52 -12.37
CA ASN A 107 0.48 -11.17 -12.13
C ASN A 107 0.48 -10.86 -10.63
N PHE A 108 0.06 -11.80 -9.80
CA PHE A 108 0.06 -11.67 -8.34
C PHE A 108 1.46 -11.31 -7.82
N LEU A 109 2.50 -12.03 -8.26
CA LEU A 109 3.87 -11.72 -7.85
C LEU A 109 4.41 -10.41 -8.44
N GLU A 110 3.96 -10.01 -9.63
CA GLU A 110 4.32 -8.73 -10.24
C GLU A 110 3.73 -7.56 -9.43
N VAL A 111 2.45 -7.66 -9.05
CA VAL A 111 1.80 -6.68 -8.18
C VAL A 111 2.49 -6.63 -6.81
N LEU A 112 2.66 -7.76 -6.13
CA LEU A 112 3.32 -7.77 -4.81
C LEU A 112 4.75 -7.19 -4.86
N ASN A 113 5.48 -7.42 -5.95
CA ASN A 113 6.82 -6.87 -6.13
C ASN A 113 6.80 -5.32 -6.25
N SER A 114 5.79 -4.74 -6.90
CA SER A 114 5.62 -3.29 -6.99
C SER A 114 5.37 -2.62 -5.63
N TYR A 115 4.77 -3.36 -4.68
CA TYR A 115 4.50 -2.92 -3.31
C TYR A 115 5.43 -3.56 -2.27
N GLU A 116 6.55 -4.15 -2.68
CA GLU A 116 7.39 -4.98 -1.81
C GLU A 116 7.90 -4.22 -0.58
N ASP A 117 8.37 -2.98 -0.76
CA ASP A 117 8.92 -2.17 0.34
C ASP A 117 7.88 -1.88 1.40
N ILE A 118 6.67 -1.48 0.98
CA ILE A 118 5.62 -1.10 1.91
C ILE A 118 5.04 -2.33 2.62
N LEU A 119 4.86 -3.44 1.90
CA LEU A 119 4.43 -4.71 2.48
C LEU A 119 5.43 -5.24 3.50
N ALA A 120 6.74 -5.19 3.19
CA ALA A 120 7.79 -5.58 4.13
C ALA A 120 7.74 -4.77 5.43
N ARG A 121 7.47 -3.46 5.35
CA ARG A 121 7.30 -2.60 6.54
C ARG A 121 6.01 -2.91 7.29
N ILE A 122 4.89 -3.06 6.60
CA ILE A 122 3.58 -3.39 7.19
C ILE A 122 3.67 -4.69 7.99
N TYR A 123 4.24 -5.76 7.41
CA TYR A 123 4.30 -7.05 8.08
C TYR A 123 5.28 -7.07 9.25
N ARG A 124 6.45 -6.44 9.09
CA ARG A 124 7.47 -6.42 10.15
C ARG A 124 7.01 -5.65 11.38
N ASP A 125 6.43 -4.49 11.15
CA ASP A 125 6.06 -3.59 12.22
C ASP A 125 4.57 -3.73 12.58
N HIS A 126 3.91 -4.82 12.14
CA HIS A 126 2.48 -5.07 12.29
C HIS A 126 1.97 -4.87 13.73
N SER A 127 2.76 -5.30 14.73
CA SER A 127 2.41 -5.15 16.15
C SER A 127 2.24 -3.69 16.58
N TYR A 128 2.94 -2.75 15.93
CA TYR A 128 2.92 -1.32 16.21
C TYR A 128 1.85 -0.55 15.43
N LEU A 129 1.12 -1.19 14.52
CA LEU A 129 0.04 -0.55 13.78
C LEU A 129 -1.17 -0.28 14.69
N GLU A 130 -1.89 0.79 14.38
CA GLU A 130 -3.19 1.09 15.00
C GLU A 130 -4.25 0.07 14.58
N ASN A 131 -5.29 -0.08 15.40
CA ASN A 131 -6.30 -1.14 15.22
C ASN A 131 -7.01 -1.09 13.87
N ASP A 132 -7.33 0.11 13.37
CA ASP A 132 -8.06 0.25 12.11
C ASP A 132 -7.18 -0.12 10.90
N LEU A 133 -5.88 0.18 10.98
CA LEU A 133 -4.94 -0.25 9.95
C LEU A 133 -4.66 -1.75 10.02
N LYS A 134 -4.56 -2.35 11.22
CA LYS A 134 -4.47 -3.81 11.38
C LYS A 134 -5.64 -4.50 10.69
N LYS A 135 -6.87 -4.03 10.93
CA LYS A 135 -8.07 -4.56 10.25
C LYS A 135 -7.97 -4.44 8.72
N LYS A 136 -7.47 -3.32 8.19
CA LYS A 136 -7.25 -3.17 6.74
C LYS A 136 -6.23 -4.18 6.21
N VAL A 137 -5.14 -4.44 6.93
CA VAL A 137 -4.15 -5.46 6.57
C VAL A 137 -4.76 -6.86 6.62
N ASP A 138 -5.51 -7.20 7.67
CA ASP A 138 -6.21 -8.47 7.80
C ASP A 138 -7.21 -8.67 6.66
N ASN A 139 -7.97 -7.63 6.29
CA ASN A 139 -8.90 -7.67 5.15
C ASN A 139 -8.17 -7.89 3.82
N LEU A 140 -7.01 -7.26 3.62
CA LEU A 140 -6.18 -7.50 2.45
C LEU A 140 -5.68 -8.95 2.40
N GLU A 141 -5.27 -9.53 3.54
CA GLU A 141 -4.88 -10.94 3.62
C GLU A 141 -6.05 -11.87 3.24
N ILE A 142 -7.25 -11.62 3.78
CA ILE A 142 -8.47 -12.38 3.44
C ILE A 142 -8.77 -12.24 1.95
N PHE A 143 -8.68 -11.03 1.39
CA PHE A 143 -8.90 -10.78 -0.03
C PHE A 143 -7.93 -11.59 -0.91
N MET A 144 -6.63 -11.58 -0.60
CA MET A 144 -5.64 -12.36 -1.34
C MET A 144 -5.91 -13.87 -1.26
N LYS A 145 -6.35 -14.38 -0.10
CA LYS A 145 -6.72 -15.80 0.05
C LYS A 145 -7.89 -16.16 -0.84
N ASN A 146 -8.95 -15.36 -0.81
CA ASN A 146 -10.16 -15.59 -1.62
C ASN A 146 -9.85 -15.50 -3.12
N LEU A 147 -9.03 -14.53 -3.53
CA LEU A 147 -8.59 -14.40 -4.92
C LEU A 147 -7.90 -15.67 -5.45
N ILE A 148 -6.97 -16.23 -4.67
CA ILE A 148 -6.25 -17.47 -5.04
C ILE A 148 -7.22 -18.66 -5.01
N PHE A 149 -8.06 -18.75 -3.99
CA PHE A 149 -9.05 -19.83 -3.84
C PHE A 149 -10.03 -19.87 -5.01
N ASP A 150 -10.62 -18.74 -5.38
CA ASP A 150 -11.60 -18.65 -6.46
C ASP A 150 -10.99 -19.02 -7.80
N ASN A 151 -9.77 -18.54 -8.09
CA ASN A 151 -9.04 -18.94 -9.29
C ASN A 151 -8.73 -20.45 -9.29
N TYR A 152 -8.21 -20.98 -8.17
CA TYR A 152 -7.87 -22.40 -8.04
C TYR A 152 -9.10 -23.29 -8.25
N LYS A 153 -10.22 -22.97 -7.59
CA LYS A 153 -11.48 -23.73 -7.70
C LYS A 153 -12.04 -23.73 -9.12
N LYS A 154 -11.88 -22.64 -9.87
CA LYS A 154 -12.39 -22.51 -11.24
C LYS A 154 -11.53 -23.21 -12.28
N ASN A 155 -10.22 -23.27 -12.07
CA ASN A 155 -9.26 -23.72 -13.08
C ASN A 155 -8.69 -25.14 -12.83
N SER A 156 -8.99 -25.77 -11.69
CA SER A 156 -8.49 -27.11 -11.36
C SER A 156 -9.47 -28.20 -11.78
N LYS A 157 -8.95 -29.27 -12.39
CA LYS A 157 -9.76 -30.45 -12.78
C LYS A 157 -10.09 -31.32 -11.56
N GLU A 158 -9.13 -31.48 -10.66
CA GLU A 158 -9.29 -32.12 -9.36
C GLU A 158 -8.99 -31.08 -8.29
N THR A 159 -10.02 -30.68 -7.55
CA THR A 159 -9.91 -29.66 -6.50
C THR A 159 -9.67 -30.32 -5.16
N LEU A 160 -8.68 -29.82 -4.42
CA LEU A 160 -8.58 -30.04 -2.98
C LEU A 160 -9.90 -29.71 -2.28
N GLY A 161 -10.14 -30.34 -1.12
CA GLY A 161 -11.22 -29.93 -0.23
C GLY A 161 -11.07 -28.46 0.17
N ILE A 162 -12.16 -27.80 0.59
CA ILE A 162 -12.12 -26.38 0.96
C ILE A 162 -11.07 -26.13 2.05
N VAL A 163 -11.03 -26.97 3.08
CA VAL A 163 -10.06 -26.87 4.19
C VAL A 163 -8.64 -27.03 3.67
N ASP A 164 -8.36 -28.06 2.89
CA ASP A 164 -7.03 -28.33 2.33
C ASP A 164 -6.56 -27.21 1.40
N SER A 165 -7.48 -26.62 0.63
CA SER A 165 -7.20 -25.47 -0.21
C SER A 165 -6.74 -24.27 0.61
N PHE A 166 -7.44 -23.95 1.72
CA PHE A 166 -7.01 -22.85 2.59
C PHE A 166 -5.70 -23.15 3.32
N ILE A 167 -5.44 -24.40 3.72
CA ILE A 167 -4.13 -24.79 4.27
C ILE A 167 -3.02 -24.55 3.25
N ALA A 168 -3.23 -24.95 1.98
CA ALA A 168 -2.27 -24.71 0.90
C ALA A 168 -2.07 -23.22 0.62
N ILE A 169 -3.15 -22.43 0.59
CA ILE A 169 -3.09 -20.98 0.38
C ILE A 169 -2.35 -20.29 1.54
N ASP A 170 -2.65 -20.68 2.79
CA ASP A 170 -2.00 -20.13 3.97
C ASP A 170 -0.51 -20.45 3.98
N ALA A 171 -0.12 -21.68 3.64
CA ALA A 171 1.28 -22.06 3.51
C ALA A 171 1.99 -21.24 2.42
N PHE A 172 1.34 -21.05 1.27
CA PHE A 172 1.86 -20.27 0.16
C PHE A 172 2.07 -18.79 0.53
N LEU A 173 1.05 -18.14 1.07
CA LEU A 173 1.10 -16.73 1.46
C LEU A 173 2.07 -16.51 2.64
N SER A 174 2.13 -17.45 3.58
CA SER A 174 3.07 -17.39 4.71
C SER A 174 4.52 -17.38 4.22
N GLN A 175 4.85 -18.17 3.18
CA GLN A 175 6.21 -18.16 2.62
C GLN A 175 6.57 -16.82 1.97
N ILE A 176 5.62 -16.17 1.29
CA ILE A 176 5.80 -14.83 0.72
C ILE A 176 6.00 -13.80 1.84
N LYS A 177 5.14 -13.83 2.86
CA LYS A 177 5.21 -12.96 4.03
C LYS A 177 6.54 -13.11 4.76
N ASP A 178 7.01 -14.35 4.95
CA ASP A 178 8.33 -14.64 5.53
C ASP A 178 9.46 -13.97 4.75
N TYR A 179 9.48 -14.10 3.42
CA TYR A 179 10.46 -13.42 2.57
C TYR A 179 10.41 -11.90 2.68
N LEU A 180 9.21 -11.31 2.76
CA LEU A 180 9.02 -9.87 2.92
C LEU A 180 9.53 -9.38 4.28
N MET A 181 9.17 -10.07 5.38
CA MET A 181 9.61 -9.71 6.73
C MET A 181 11.14 -9.77 6.86
N SER A 182 11.76 -10.78 6.25
CA SER A 182 13.20 -11.03 6.27
C SER A 182 13.97 -10.38 5.11
N LYS A 183 13.35 -9.45 4.36
CA LYS A 183 13.95 -8.76 3.20
C LYS A 183 15.37 -8.25 3.47
N GLU A 184 15.58 -7.52 4.56
CA GLU A 184 16.89 -6.93 4.92
C GLU A 184 17.97 -7.98 5.22
N THR A 185 17.58 -9.19 5.64
CA THR A 185 18.50 -10.32 5.83
C THR A 185 18.98 -10.88 4.50
N PHE A 186 18.17 -10.79 3.45
CA PHE A 186 18.48 -11.35 2.14
C PHE A 186 19.13 -10.35 1.18
N THR A 187 18.81 -9.06 1.31
CA THR A 187 19.33 -8.04 0.40
C THR A 187 19.17 -6.63 0.96
N SER A 188 20.13 -5.76 0.65
CA SER A 188 20.12 -4.34 1.01
C SER A 188 19.52 -3.44 -0.08
N SER A 189 19.34 -3.92 -1.31
CA SER A 189 18.96 -3.07 -2.46
C SER A 189 18.08 -3.74 -3.52
N ASN A 190 18.00 -5.07 -3.57
CA ASN A 190 17.25 -5.78 -4.60
C ASN A 190 15.88 -6.23 -4.10
N SER A 191 14.98 -6.58 -5.02
CA SER A 191 13.70 -7.20 -4.66
C SER A 191 13.93 -8.62 -4.13
N VAL A 192 13.41 -8.91 -2.94
CA VAL A 192 13.45 -10.27 -2.36
C VAL A 192 12.50 -11.21 -3.11
N LEU A 193 11.33 -10.72 -3.53
CA LEU A 193 10.35 -11.51 -4.27
C LEU A 193 10.88 -11.91 -5.65
N ARG A 194 11.58 -11.01 -6.34
CA ARG A 194 12.22 -11.30 -7.63
C ARG A 194 13.33 -12.33 -7.48
N GLN A 195 14.17 -12.23 -6.45
CA GLN A 195 15.23 -13.21 -6.17
C GLN A 195 14.68 -14.59 -5.82
N ARG A 196 13.56 -14.64 -5.08
CA ARG A 196 12.94 -15.89 -4.64
C ARG A 196 11.86 -16.41 -5.59
N ARG A 197 11.59 -15.71 -6.70
CA ARG A 197 10.51 -16.03 -7.66
C ARG A 197 10.47 -17.51 -8.05
N GLY A 198 11.61 -18.10 -8.40
CA GLY A 198 11.67 -19.52 -8.78
C GLY A 198 11.20 -20.47 -7.66
N ARG A 199 11.56 -20.19 -6.40
CA ARG A 199 11.12 -20.98 -5.23
C ARG A 199 9.63 -20.79 -4.97
N ILE A 200 9.15 -19.55 -5.04
CA ILE A 200 7.73 -19.22 -4.84
C ILE A 200 6.86 -19.93 -5.88
N LEU A 201 7.23 -19.85 -7.15
CA LEU A 201 6.51 -20.53 -8.24
C LEU A 201 6.56 -22.05 -8.09
N LYS A 202 7.70 -22.62 -7.67
CA LYS A 202 7.81 -24.06 -7.43
C LYS A 202 6.93 -24.50 -6.25
N LEU A 203 6.87 -23.72 -5.16
CA LEU A 203 6.00 -23.99 -4.02
C LEU A 203 4.53 -23.95 -4.43
N TYR A 204 4.10 -22.92 -5.18
CA TYR A 204 2.74 -22.85 -5.70
C TYR A 204 2.40 -24.13 -6.50
N LYS A 205 3.28 -24.55 -7.42
CA LYS A 205 3.08 -25.81 -8.15
C LYS A 205 3.02 -27.03 -7.23
N ILE A 206 3.82 -27.12 -6.18
CA ILE A 206 3.77 -28.27 -5.25
C ILE A 206 2.43 -28.32 -4.50
N LEU A 207 1.91 -27.15 -4.10
CA LEU A 207 0.70 -27.05 -3.28
C LEU A 207 -0.59 -27.20 -4.09
N PHE A 208 -0.57 -26.78 -5.36
CA PHE A 208 -1.77 -26.71 -6.21
C PHE A 208 -1.71 -27.60 -7.46
N ALA A 209 -0.63 -28.37 -7.68
CA ALA A 209 -0.62 -29.38 -8.75
C ALA A 209 -1.38 -30.63 -8.30
N SER A 210 -2.63 -30.69 -8.72
CA SER A 210 -3.40 -31.91 -8.97
C SER A 210 -3.79 -31.95 -10.45
#